data_AF-A0A9N7UZP6-F1
#
_entry.id   AF-A0A9N7UZP6-F1
#
_cell.length_a   1.000
_cell.length_b   1.000
_cell.length_c   1.000
_cell.angle_alpha   90.00
_cell.angle_beta   90.00
_cell.angle_gamma   90.00
#
_symmetry.space_group_name_H-M   'P 1'
#
loop_
_entity.id
_entity.type
_entity.pdbx_description
1 polymer ?
#
loop_
_entity_poly.entity_id
_entity_poly.type
_entity_poly.pdbx_seq_one_letter_code
_entity_poly.pdbx_strand_id
1 'polypeptide(L)'
;MEAPKGIQILAEAGDIQAICRNELRLESKDGEISLDARRIRLMQLPEGKASTSSSSSGTRQTVYEVCVCPNGRLFLSQAGTGSTCQISNSVCL
;
A
#
# COMPACT_ATOMS: atom_id res chain seq x y z
N MET A 1 22.06 25.16 -18.15
CA MET A 1 21.96 23.69 -17.98
C MET A 1 20.54 23.30 -18.34
N GLU A 2 20.34 22.56 -19.42
CA GLU A 2 19.03 21.96 -19.74
C GLU A 2 18.84 20.70 -18.88
N ALA A 3 17.72 20.62 -18.17
CA ALA A 3 17.34 19.40 -17.46
C ALA A 3 16.97 18.31 -18.49
N PRO A 4 17.30 17.04 -18.23
CA PRO A 4 16.93 15.94 -19.12
C PRO A 4 15.40 15.88 -19.27
N LYS A 5 14.91 15.62 -20.48
CA LYS A 5 13.48 15.67 -20.86
C LYS A 5 12.62 14.52 -20.29
N GLY A 6 13.09 13.82 -19.26
CA GLY A 6 12.43 12.64 -18.69
C GLY A 6 12.72 11.33 -19.44
N ILE A 7 12.18 10.23 -18.91
CA ILE A 7 12.29 8.88 -19.49
C ILE A 7 10.86 8.38 -19.70
N GLN A 8 10.55 7.90 -20.91
CA GLN A 8 9.29 7.24 -21.21
C GLN A 8 9.55 5.78 -21.59
N ILE A 9 8.88 4.86 -20.88
CA ILE A 9 8.91 3.43 -21.17
C ILE A 9 7.49 3.03 -21.58
N LEU A 10 7.34 2.49 -22.78
CA LEU A 10 6.05 2.11 -23.36
C LEU A 10 6.16 0.71 -23.97
N ALA A 11 5.14 -0.11 -23.80
CA ALA A 11 4.95 -1.36 -24.53
C ALA A 11 3.65 -1.26 -25.32
N GLU A 12 3.74 -1.13 -26.65
CA GLU A 12 2.56 -1.05 -27.53
C GLU A 12 1.75 -2.36 -27.57
N ALA A 13 2.43 -3.49 -27.33
CA ALA A 13 1.82 -4.80 -27.14
C ALA A 13 2.63 -5.60 -26.11
N GLY A 14 1.95 -6.42 -25.29
CA GLY A 14 2.55 -7.19 -24.22
C GLY A 14 2.58 -6.45 -22.88
N ASP A 15 3.46 -6.89 -21.98
CA ASP A 15 3.57 -6.38 -20.61
C ASP A 15 4.97 -5.84 -20.29
N ILE A 16 5.02 -4.84 -19.41
CA ILE A 16 6.26 -4.31 -18.82
C ILE A 16 6.42 -4.96 -17.45
N GLN A 17 7.53 -5.68 -17.26
CA GLN A 17 7.86 -6.30 -15.97
C GLN A 17 9.12 -5.67 -15.38
N ALA A 18 9.04 -5.25 -14.12
CA ALA A 18 10.18 -4.82 -13.32
C ALA A 18 10.31 -5.75 -12.10
N ILE A 19 11.46 -6.39 -11.95
CA ILE A 19 11.75 -7.32 -10.84
C ILE A 19 13.02 -6.84 -10.13
N CYS A 20 12.95 -6.68 -8.81
CA CYS A 20 14.07 -6.28 -7.99
C CYS A 20 14.32 -7.32 -6.90
N ARG A 21 15.59 -7.59 -6.57
CA ARG A 21 15.94 -8.57 -5.52
C ARG A 21 15.68 -8.04 -4.11
N ASN A 22 15.80 -6.72 -3.89
CA ASN A 22 15.72 -6.11 -2.58
C ASN A 22 14.60 -5.08 -2.49
N GLU A 23 14.72 -3.98 -3.22
CA GLU A 23 13.77 -2.87 -3.15
C GLU A 23 13.58 -2.25 -4.53
N LEU A 24 12.34 -1.92 -4.87
CA LEU A 24 11.98 -1.09 -6.01
C LEU A 24 11.41 0.22 -5.46
N ARG A 25 12.11 1.34 -5.65
CA ARG A 25 11.69 2.67 -5.18
C ARG A 25 11.11 3.48 -6.34
N LEU A 26 9.84 3.88 -6.21
CA LEU A 26 9.23 4.92 -7.03
C LEU A 26 9.15 6.20 -6.20
N GLU A 27 9.80 7.27 -6.65
CA GLU A 27 9.89 8.55 -5.94
C GLU A 27 9.71 9.70 -6.93
N SER A 28 8.83 10.65 -6.60
CA SER A 28 8.65 11.90 -7.35
C SER A 28 9.04 13.06 -6.44
N LYS A 29 9.96 13.93 -6.89
CA LYS A 29 10.46 15.07 -6.09
C LYS A 29 9.59 16.31 -6.23
N ASP A 30 9.02 16.51 -7.40
CA ASP A 30 8.25 17.71 -7.78
C ASP A 30 7.05 17.30 -8.65
N GLY A 31 6.17 16.45 -8.11
CA GLY A 31 4.99 15.97 -8.82
C GLY A 31 4.25 14.87 -8.08
N GLU A 32 3.55 14.02 -8.83
CA GLU A 32 2.80 12.89 -8.30
C GLU A 32 3.25 11.57 -8.92
N ILE A 33 2.88 10.47 -8.25
CA ILE A 33 2.99 9.12 -8.79
C ILE A 33 1.56 8.62 -9.00
N SER A 34 1.13 8.55 -10.26
CA SER A 34 -0.18 8.04 -10.64
C SER A 34 -0.09 6.58 -11.09
N LEU A 35 -0.92 5.73 -10.48
CA LEU A 35 -1.08 4.33 -10.87
C LEU A 35 -2.47 4.18 -11.46
N ASP A 36 -2.61 4.37 -12.77
CA ASP A 36 -3.88 4.19 -13.48
C ASP A 36 -3.98 2.76 -14.03
N ALA A 37 -4.79 1.93 -13.38
CA ALA A 37 -5.03 0.56 -13.80
C ALA A 37 -6.38 0.04 -13.32
N ARG A 38 -6.97 -0.89 -14.08
CA ARG A 38 -8.20 -1.60 -13.67
C ARG A 38 -8.02 -2.43 -12.39
N ARG A 39 -6.80 -2.90 -12.10
CA ARG A 39 -6.51 -3.72 -10.92
C ARG A 39 -5.09 -3.48 -10.43
N ILE A 40 -4.98 -2.85 -9.27
CA ILE A 40 -3.73 -2.67 -8.54
C ILE A 40 -3.70 -3.69 -7.40
N ARG A 41 -2.59 -4.41 -7.23
CA ARG A 41 -2.41 -5.38 -6.16
C ARG A 41 -1.18 -5.00 -5.34
N LEU A 42 -1.41 -4.61 -4.09
CA LEU A 42 -0.35 -4.42 -3.09
C LEU A 42 -0.28 -5.70 -2.26
N MET A 43 0.78 -6.48 -2.45
CA MET A 43 0.94 -7.75 -1.76
C MET A 43 1.55 -7.55 -0.37
N GLN A 44 1.20 -8.44 0.57
CA GLN A 44 1.82 -8.53 1.90
C GLN A 44 1.74 -7.22 2.72
N LEU A 45 0.64 -6.48 2.61
CA LEU A 45 0.38 -5.37 3.54
C LEU A 45 0.33 -5.92 4.98
N PRO A 46 1.05 -5.30 5.93
CA PRO A 46 1.06 -5.73 7.32
C PRO A 46 -0.33 -5.58 7.94
N GLU A 47 -0.70 -6.48 8.85
CA GLU A 47 -1.94 -6.36 9.62
C GLU A 47 -1.69 -5.57 10.91
N GLY A 48 -2.45 -4.50 11.11
CA GLY A 48 -2.48 -3.73 12.34
C GLY A 48 -3.29 -4.48 13.41
N LYS A 49 -2.71 -4.69 14.58
CA LYS A 49 -3.44 -5.24 15.73
C LYS A 49 -4.05 -4.10 16.54
N ALA A 50 -5.38 -4.07 16.66
CA ALA A 50 -6.04 -3.19 17.62
C ALA A 50 -5.76 -3.69 19.04
N SER A 51 -5.23 -2.81 19.90
CA SER A 51 -4.87 -3.10 21.29
C SER A 51 -6.08 -3.39 22.19
N THR A 52 -7.30 -3.16 21.70
CA THR A 52 -8.54 -3.36 22.47
C THR A 52 -9.14 -4.71 22.14
N SER A 53 -8.74 -5.70 22.94
CA SER A 53 -9.53 -6.85 23.38
C SER A 53 -10.93 -6.96 22.76
N SER A 54 -11.00 -7.53 21.57
CA SER A 54 -12.19 -8.21 21.08
C SER A 54 -11.71 -9.53 20.48
N SER A 55 -11.43 -10.45 21.39
CA SER A 55 -11.54 -11.86 21.15
C SER A 55 -12.96 -12.19 20.67
N SER A 56 -13.26 -11.97 19.38
CA SER A 56 -14.35 -12.69 18.73
C SER A 56 -13.77 -14.00 18.22
N SER A 57 -13.77 -14.98 19.11
CA SER A 57 -13.74 -16.39 18.73
C SER A 57 -14.67 -16.64 17.54
N GLY A 58 -14.14 -17.18 16.44
CA GLY A 58 -14.89 -18.14 15.63
C GLY A 58 -15.04 -17.88 14.13
N THR A 59 -14.83 -16.68 13.60
CA THR A 59 -15.01 -16.45 12.15
C THR A 59 -13.78 -15.83 11.52
N ARG A 60 -13.22 -16.48 10.49
CA ARG A 60 -12.17 -15.92 9.64
C ARG A 60 -12.72 -14.68 8.94
N GLN A 61 -12.49 -13.49 9.51
CA GLN A 61 -12.87 -12.22 8.91
C GLN A 61 -12.13 -12.08 7.57
N THR A 62 -12.86 -11.98 6.45
CA THR A 62 -12.26 -11.86 5.10
C THR A 62 -12.28 -10.44 4.54
N VAL A 63 -12.81 -9.49 5.33
CA VAL A 63 -12.98 -8.10 4.92
C VAL A 63 -12.06 -7.24 5.78
N TYR A 64 -11.33 -6.35 5.11
CA TYR A 64 -10.31 -5.51 5.70
C TYR A 64 -10.49 -4.06 5.24
N GLU A 65 -10.11 -3.13 6.10
CA GLU A 65 -9.90 -1.73 5.75
C GLU A 65 -8.41 -1.50 5.46
N VAL A 66 -8.11 -0.63 4.49
CA VAL A 66 -6.74 -0.19 4.21
C VAL A 66 -6.52 1.15 4.91
N CYS A 67 -5.54 1.19 5.81
CA CYS A 67 -5.21 2.35 6.61
C CYS A 67 -3.86 2.94 6.19
N VAL A 68 -3.72 4.26 6.30
CA VAL A 68 -2.50 5.00 5.95
C VAL A 68 -1.90 5.62 7.20
N CYS A 69 -0.64 5.31 7.51
CA CYS A 69 0.11 5.97 8.57
C CYS A 69 0.56 7.38 8.12
N PRO A 70 0.82 8.33 9.04
CA PRO A 70 1.35 9.65 8.69
C PRO A 70 2.69 9.62 7.92
N ASN A 71 3.48 8.55 8.06
CA ASN A 71 4.72 8.33 7.30
C ASN A 71 4.50 7.68 5.91
N GLY A 72 3.24 7.50 5.49
CA GLY A 72 2.89 6.92 4.19
C GLY A 72 2.84 5.39 4.13
N ARG A 73 3.15 4.68 5.23
CA ARG A 73 3.00 3.21 5.27
C ARG A 73 1.53 2.81 5.22
N LEU A 74 1.24 1.74 4.48
CA LEU A 74 -0.08 1.14 4.36
C LEU A 74 -0.17 -0.12 5.23
N PHE A 75 -1.33 -0.34 5.86
CA PHE A 75 -1.59 -1.56 6.62
C PHE A 75 -3.06 -1.96 6.56
N LEU A 76 -3.33 -3.22 6.86
CA LEU A 76 -4.67 -3.81 6.91
C LEU A 76 -5.21 -3.75 8.34
N SER A 77 -6.45 -3.29 8.50
CA SER A 77 -7.21 -3.41 9.74
C SER A 77 -8.44 -4.29 9.52
N GLN A 78 -8.85 -5.05 10.54
CA GLN A 78 -10.04 -5.91 10.43
C GLN A 78 -11.29 -5.04 10.31
N ALA A 79 -12.08 -5.21 9.25
CA ALA A 79 -13.28 -4.40 9.05
C ALA A 79 -14.32 -4.65 10.14
N GLY A 80 -14.90 -3.58 10.67
CA GLY A 80 -15.96 -3.60 11.68
C GLY A 80 -17.20 -2.79 11.25
N THR A 81 -18.12 -2.55 12.19
CA THR A 81 -19.32 -1.73 11.95
C THR A 81 -19.02 -0.24 11.80
N GLY A 82 -17.79 0.19 12.11
CA GLY A 82 -17.27 1.53 11.89
C GLY A 82 -15.78 1.44 11.53
N SER A 83 -15.13 2.59 11.30
CA SER A 83 -13.72 2.57 10.93
C SER A 83 -12.85 2.02 12.07
N THR A 84 -12.06 1.02 11.72
CA THR A 84 -11.15 0.33 12.65
C THR A 84 -9.70 0.77 12.49
N CYS A 85 -9.43 1.79 11.66
CA CYS A 85 -8.09 2.34 11.47
C CYS A 85 -7.56 3.01 12.75
N GLN A 86 -7.04 2.18 13.65
CA GLN A 86 -6.32 2.58 14.85
C GLN A 86 -4.82 2.53 14.56
N ILE A 87 -4.08 3.56 15.00
CA ILE A 87 -2.63 3.63 14.79
C ILE A 87 -1.98 2.43 15.46
N SER A 88 -1.43 1.53 14.65
CA SER A 88 -0.64 0.41 15.14
C SER A 88 0.82 0.84 15.21
N ASN A 89 1.34 1.10 16.42
CA ASN A 89 2.73 1.53 16.61
C ASN A 89 3.73 0.57 15.96
N SER A 90 3.49 -0.75 15.99
CA SER A 90 4.39 -1.71 15.34
C SER A 90 4.53 -1.53 13.83
N VAL A 91 3.62 -0.81 13.17
CA VAL A 91 3.65 -0.55 11.73
C VAL A 91 3.95 0.91 11.43
N CYS A 92 3.36 1.84 12.19
CA CYS A 92 3.47 3.27 11.93
C CYS A 92 4.71 3.94 12.55
N LEU A 93 5.46 3.27 13.44
CA LEU A 93 6.75 3.77 13.96
C LEU A 93 7.77 3.99 12.85
#